data_AF-A0A432FF39-F1
#
_entry.id   AF-A0A432FF39-F1
#
_cell.length_a   1.000
_cell.length_b   1.000
_cell.length_c   1.000
_cell.angle_alpha   90.00
_cell.angle_beta   90.00
_cell.angle_gamma   90.00
#
_symmetry.space_group_name_H-M   'P 1'
#
loop_
_entity.id
_entity.type
_entity.pdbx_description
1 polymer ?
#
loop_
_entity_poly.entity_id
_entity_poly.type
_entity_poly.pdbx_seq_one_letter_code
_entity_poly.pdbx_strand_id
1 'polypeptide(L)'
;KGIAPNSKILMYKVSEDGESVPSHLIIKAIEKSIEDGADIINISLGINQTNTKIDQAVNKAVKNNIFVVTAAGNFGPELNTIGSPGINPNAITVGATFNNVTNSLVSTFEIEGKTFNVFPMVGTQSLAEPITSQIIFGKYGRVHDLLENNFEGSILLIERGSDIENEIVYFSDKEKNAADVGAKAIVVYNNEPGIFFGELIHEYVDEGYNPTIPALSLSREDGLVIKEILQSDTKGVLDVFYHPDFVAYFSSRGPVSPFYIKPDIVAPGAFINTTDTNGNYKISSGTSFAAPHVAGTAALILQKNPQLSPQELKSILMTTSEIVYDQFDDRFPIEVSGNGRIDASKAINAELIIMPPNLIFDLSPANQIQTKNLKIKGIGDESLSIRFEESHVADFDYNLEDENLVINAKLTEQSLGEFESRVVINHNEIDYHMPIIVRVSEGAITINEDGGKLSIDVSSPSSWSYAKISIINKETGKTFTDSIVPGKNSELTVYQPGEYWIEAEIDRTLSAYATIQVEKIEHSEKNLANMLNLPEKPILIISAIMIVTAIVGLLVRRRY
;
A
#
# COMPACT_ATOMS: atom_id res chain seq x y z
N LYS A 1 -10.13 3.10 25.48
CA LYS A 1 -11.19 2.15 25.05
C LYS A 1 -11.00 1.89 23.56
N GLY A 2 -11.30 0.70 23.05
CA GLY A 2 -11.27 0.44 21.60
C GLY A 2 -12.39 1.18 20.87
N ILE A 3 -12.32 1.24 19.53
CA ILE A 3 -13.29 1.92 18.66
C ILE A 3 -14.70 1.32 18.80
N ALA A 4 -14.82 -0.02 18.82
CA ALA A 4 -16.06 -0.73 19.07
C ALA A 4 -15.98 -1.53 20.40
N PRO A 5 -16.18 -0.87 21.56
CA PRO A 5 -15.84 -1.44 22.86
C PRO A 5 -16.77 -2.58 23.32
N ASN A 6 -17.94 -2.72 22.71
CA ASN A 6 -18.95 -3.74 23.07
C ASN A 6 -18.96 -4.93 22.12
N SER A 7 -18.05 -4.99 21.15
CA SER A 7 -17.94 -6.12 20.23
C SER A 7 -17.47 -7.38 20.95
N LYS A 8 -17.99 -8.55 20.53
CA LYS A 8 -17.49 -9.84 20.98
C LYS A 8 -16.16 -10.14 20.29
N ILE A 9 -15.14 -10.51 21.05
CA ILE A 9 -13.81 -10.83 20.52
C ILE A 9 -13.63 -12.35 20.47
N LEU A 10 -13.30 -12.89 19.29
CA LEU A 10 -12.83 -14.26 19.10
C LEU A 10 -11.31 -14.23 18.93
N MET A 11 -10.56 -14.88 19.82
CA MET A 11 -9.10 -14.85 19.84
C MET A 11 -8.51 -16.16 19.33
N TYR A 12 -7.76 -16.11 18.24
CA TYR A 12 -7.06 -17.26 17.66
C TYR A 12 -5.54 -17.04 17.78
N LYS A 13 -4.93 -17.66 18.79
CA LYS A 13 -3.48 -17.59 19.00
C LYS A 13 -2.75 -18.46 17.97
N VAL A 14 -1.89 -17.83 17.16
CA VAL A 14 -1.10 -18.51 16.10
C VAL A 14 0.41 -18.41 16.32
N SER A 15 0.85 -17.64 17.30
CA SER A 15 2.25 -17.53 17.73
C SER A 15 2.36 -17.40 19.24
N GLU A 16 3.48 -17.88 19.80
CA GLU A 16 3.80 -17.79 21.23
C GLU A 16 4.44 -16.45 21.59
N ASP A 17 5.34 -15.96 20.74
CA ASP A 17 6.15 -14.74 20.94
C ASP A 17 5.73 -13.59 19.99
N GLY A 18 4.86 -13.86 19.02
CA GLY A 18 4.44 -12.88 18.01
C GLY A 18 5.34 -12.87 16.77
N GLU A 19 6.38 -13.68 16.73
CA GLU A 19 7.32 -13.75 15.62
C GLU A 19 7.13 -15.04 14.79
N SER A 20 7.68 -15.04 13.57
CA SER A 20 7.86 -16.22 12.71
C SER A 20 6.64 -17.14 12.57
N VAL A 21 5.44 -16.57 12.36
CA VAL A 21 4.19 -17.34 12.31
C VAL A 21 4.12 -18.25 11.08
N PRO A 22 3.99 -19.59 11.24
CA PRO A 22 3.82 -20.48 10.10
C PRO A 22 2.53 -20.18 9.33
N SER A 23 2.61 -20.04 8.00
CA SER A 23 1.45 -19.71 7.14
C SER A 23 0.27 -20.66 7.31
N HIS A 24 0.52 -21.94 7.60
CA HIS A 24 -0.54 -22.93 7.80
C HIS A 24 -1.38 -22.69 9.08
N LEU A 25 -0.82 -22.03 10.11
CA LEU A 25 -1.56 -21.63 11.30
C LEU A 25 -2.44 -20.41 11.03
N ILE A 26 -1.95 -19.46 10.24
CA ILE A 26 -2.75 -18.31 9.77
C ILE A 26 -3.97 -18.81 9.00
N ILE A 27 -3.77 -19.72 8.05
CA ILE A 27 -4.86 -20.34 7.27
C ILE A 27 -5.86 -21.03 8.19
N LYS A 28 -5.41 -21.87 9.12
CA LYS A 28 -6.30 -22.55 10.08
C LYS A 28 -7.09 -21.58 10.96
N ALA A 29 -6.50 -20.47 11.38
CA ALA A 29 -7.18 -19.45 12.16
C ALA A 29 -8.28 -18.75 11.35
N ILE A 30 -8.00 -18.41 10.08
CA ILE A 30 -9.01 -17.87 9.16
C ILE A 30 -10.15 -18.88 8.99
N GLU A 31 -9.84 -20.14 8.69
CA GLU A 31 -10.85 -21.19 8.55
C GLU A 31 -11.69 -21.37 9.81
N LYS A 32 -11.04 -21.36 10.98
CA LYS A 32 -11.73 -21.48 12.25
C LYS A 32 -12.66 -20.29 12.53
N SER A 33 -12.23 -19.08 12.17
CA SER A 33 -13.06 -17.87 12.31
C SER A 33 -14.30 -17.90 11.41
N ILE A 34 -14.21 -18.54 10.24
CA ILE A 34 -15.37 -18.79 9.37
C ILE A 34 -16.33 -19.78 10.05
N GLU A 35 -15.82 -20.89 10.58
CA GLU A 35 -16.64 -21.89 11.29
C GLU A 35 -17.37 -21.29 12.50
N ASP A 36 -16.71 -20.40 13.23
CA ASP A 36 -17.24 -19.76 14.43
C ASP A 36 -18.17 -18.57 14.12
N GLY A 37 -18.36 -18.23 12.84
CA GLY A 37 -19.30 -17.20 12.38
C GLY A 37 -18.86 -15.77 12.72
N ALA A 38 -17.57 -15.46 12.55
CA ALA A 38 -17.07 -14.10 12.72
C ALA A 38 -17.61 -13.14 11.64
N ASP A 39 -18.00 -11.92 12.02
CA ASP A 39 -18.39 -10.87 11.07
C ASP A 39 -17.18 -10.17 10.44
N ILE A 40 -16.10 -10.03 11.23
CA ILE A 40 -14.87 -9.31 10.86
C ILE A 40 -13.66 -10.13 11.32
N ILE A 41 -12.63 -10.24 10.47
CA ILE A 41 -11.33 -10.80 10.81
C ILE A 41 -10.28 -9.70 10.68
N ASN A 42 -9.58 -9.38 11.77
CA ASN A 42 -8.41 -8.52 11.75
C ASN A 42 -7.13 -9.36 11.77
N ILE A 43 -6.31 -9.25 10.71
CA ILE A 43 -5.06 -9.98 10.54
C ILE A 43 -3.88 -9.00 10.56
N SER A 44 -3.27 -8.85 11.74
CA SER A 44 -2.05 -8.06 11.94
C SER A 44 -0.79 -8.92 11.80
N LEU A 45 -0.77 -9.80 10.80
CA LEU A 45 0.30 -10.76 10.51
C LEU A 45 0.43 -10.89 9.00
N GLY A 46 1.64 -11.13 8.52
CA GLY A 46 1.87 -11.34 7.09
C GLY A 46 3.27 -11.88 6.80
N ILE A 47 3.52 -12.08 5.52
CA ILE A 47 4.85 -12.36 4.99
C ILE A 47 5.16 -11.31 3.93
N ASN A 48 6.42 -10.88 3.83
CA ASN A 48 6.84 -9.84 2.88
C ASN A 48 7.01 -10.38 1.44
N GLN A 49 6.04 -11.16 0.98
CA GLN A 49 5.96 -11.76 -0.36
C GLN A 49 4.53 -12.26 -0.63
N THR A 50 4.22 -12.61 -1.87
CA THR A 50 2.95 -13.24 -2.24
C THR A 50 2.82 -14.66 -1.67
N ASN A 51 1.65 -14.98 -1.11
CA ASN A 51 1.27 -16.31 -0.64
C ASN A 51 -0.15 -16.67 -1.08
N THR A 52 -0.23 -17.39 -2.20
CA THR A 52 -1.52 -17.78 -2.81
C THR A 52 -2.43 -18.56 -1.88
N LYS A 53 -1.89 -19.36 -0.93
CA LYS A 53 -2.71 -20.15 0.00
C LYS A 53 -3.34 -19.29 1.09
N ILE A 54 -2.61 -18.29 1.61
CA ILE A 54 -3.18 -17.32 2.55
C ILE A 54 -4.24 -16.49 1.82
N ASP A 55 -3.94 -16.01 0.61
CA ASP A 55 -4.87 -15.17 -0.15
C ASP A 55 -6.15 -15.94 -0.52
N GLN A 56 -6.04 -17.24 -0.84
CA GLN A 56 -7.21 -18.11 -1.04
C GLN A 56 -8.05 -18.27 0.23
N ALA A 57 -7.44 -18.37 1.41
CA ALA A 57 -8.17 -18.43 2.67
C ALA A 57 -8.90 -17.10 2.97
N VAL A 58 -8.28 -15.96 2.67
CA VAL A 58 -8.91 -14.64 2.73
C VAL A 58 -10.10 -14.55 1.76
N ASN A 59 -9.93 -14.96 0.50
CA ASN A 59 -11.01 -14.97 -0.48
C ASN A 59 -12.17 -15.88 -0.03
N LYS A 60 -11.87 -17.02 0.62
CA LYS A 60 -12.87 -17.90 1.21
C LYS A 60 -13.64 -17.21 2.34
N ALA A 61 -12.98 -16.45 3.21
CA ALA A 61 -13.64 -15.67 4.25
C ALA A 61 -14.57 -14.58 3.67
N VAL A 62 -14.07 -13.80 2.70
CA VAL A 62 -14.87 -12.76 2.02
C VAL A 62 -16.10 -13.36 1.31
N LYS A 63 -15.95 -14.53 0.67
CA LYS A 63 -17.07 -15.27 0.07
C LYS A 63 -18.12 -15.76 1.08
N ASN A 64 -17.74 -15.91 2.35
CA ASN A 64 -18.66 -16.20 3.46
C ASN A 64 -19.19 -14.92 4.13
N ASN A 65 -19.15 -13.78 3.41
CA ASN A 65 -19.63 -12.48 3.89
C ASN A 65 -18.88 -11.94 5.12
N ILE A 66 -17.63 -12.34 5.30
CA ILE A 66 -16.77 -11.87 6.40
C ILE A 66 -15.87 -10.75 5.90
N PHE A 67 -15.86 -9.63 6.61
CA PHE A 67 -14.97 -8.52 6.28
C PHE A 67 -13.55 -8.77 6.79
N VAL A 68 -12.55 -8.75 5.91
CA VAL A 68 -11.16 -9.03 6.27
C VAL A 68 -10.33 -7.76 6.25
N VAL A 69 -9.76 -7.41 7.40
CA VAL A 69 -8.86 -6.27 7.60
C VAL A 69 -7.45 -6.80 7.78
N THR A 70 -6.49 -6.22 7.07
CA THR A 70 -5.08 -6.64 7.09
C THR A 70 -4.17 -5.44 7.32
N ALA A 71 -3.10 -5.63 8.10
CA ALA A 71 -2.04 -4.63 8.20
C ALA A 71 -1.19 -4.62 6.93
N ALA A 72 -0.75 -3.44 6.47
CA ALA A 72 0.09 -3.31 5.27
C ALA A 72 1.49 -3.90 5.45
N GLY A 73 2.05 -3.85 6.67
CA GLY A 73 3.44 -4.22 6.97
C GLY A 73 4.25 -3.04 7.48
N ASN A 74 5.44 -3.32 8.00
CA ASN A 74 6.34 -2.31 8.59
C ASN A 74 7.70 -2.27 7.86
N PHE A 75 7.69 -2.50 6.53
CA PHE A 75 8.89 -2.58 5.70
C PHE A 75 9.04 -1.37 4.75
N GLY A 76 8.31 -0.27 5.01
CA GLY A 76 8.56 1.01 4.35
C GLY A 76 9.89 1.64 4.80
N PRO A 77 10.36 2.70 4.12
CA PRO A 77 9.64 3.56 3.18
C PRO A 77 9.75 3.12 1.71
N GLU A 78 10.43 2.02 1.41
CA GLU A 78 10.60 1.58 0.03
C GLU A 78 9.26 1.13 -0.56
N LEU A 79 9.09 1.36 -1.87
CA LEU A 79 7.94 0.87 -2.63
C LEU A 79 8.00 -0.67 -2.76
N ASN A 80 6.85 -1.29 -3.04
CA ASN A 80 6.69 -2.74 -3.23
C ASN A 80 6.98 -3.58 -1.97
N THR A 81 6.56 -3.08 -0.80
CA THR A 81 6.88 -3.67 0.51
C THR A 81 5.66 -4.24 1.24
N ILE A 82 4.50 -4.27 0.57
CA ILE A 82 3.28 -4.93 1.05
C ILE A 82 3.26 -6.37 0.54
N GLY A 83 3.15 -7.35 1.45
CA GLY A 83 3.02 -8.78 1.11
C GLY A 83 1.68 -9.39 1.53
N SER A 84 1.55 -10.72 1.46
CA SER A 84 0.30 -11.41 1.85
C SER A 84 0.09 -11.44 3.37
N PRO A 85 -1.15 -11.25 3.86
CA PRO A 85 -2.41 -11.10 3.11
C PRO A 85 -2.71 -9.67 2.62
N GLY A 86 -1.89 -8.67 2.95
CA GLY A 86 -2.09 -7.26 2.60
C GLY A 86 -2.16 -6.99 1.09
N ILE A 87 -1.56 -7.85 0.26
CA ILE A 87 -1.69 -7.78 -1.20
C ILE A 87 -3.09 -8.17 -1.71
N ASN A 88 -3.89 -8.91 -0.94
CA ASN A 88 -5.15 -9.46 -1.44
C ASN A 88 -6.16 -8.34 -1.80
N PRO A 89 -6.67 -8.28 -3.05
CA PRO A 89 -7.58 -7.22 -3.50
C PRO A 89 -8.94 -7.22 -2.77
N ASN A 90 -9.35 -8.37 -2.23
CA ASN A 90 -10.64 -8.57 -1.57
C ASN A 90 -10.61 -8.21 -0.06
N ALA A 91 -9.42 -8.10 0.54
CA ALA A 91 -9.27 -7.55 1.88
C ALA A 91 -9.12 -6.02 1.85
N ILE A 92 -9.37 -5.36 2.98
CA ILE A 92 -8.93 -3.98 3.20
C ILE A 92 -7.55 -3.98 3.88
N THR A 93 -6.60 -3.26 3.30
CA THR A 93 -5.20 -3.20 3.74
C THR A 93 -4.93 -1.82 4.31
N VAL A 94 -4.39 -1.80 5.53
CA VAL A 94 -4.30 -0.60 6.35
C VAL A 94 -2.85 -0.23 6.63
N GLY A 95 -2.42 0.92 6.10
CA GLY A 95 -1.15 1.55 6.47
C GLY A 95 -1.27 2.36 7.77
N ALA A 96 -0.14 2.85 8.29
CA ALA A 96 -0.09 3.52 9.59
C ALA A 96 0.15 5.02 9.43
N THR A 97 -0.62 5.84 10.14
CA THR A 97 -0.32 7.25 10.39
C THR A 97 0.06 7.50 11.84
N PHE A 98 0.61 8.67 12.08
CA PHE A 98 0.64 9.30 13.39
C PHE A 98 -0.77 9.66 13.87
N ASN A 99 -0.97 9.68 15.18
CA ASN A 99 -2.26 9.91 15.81
C ASN A 99 -2.44 11.39 16.23
N ASN A 100 -3.60 11.77 16.76
CA ASN A 100 -3.82 13.13 17.23
C ASN A 100 -3.37 13.36 18.70
N VAL A 101 -2.32 12.65 19.17
CA VAL A 101 -1.73 12.81 20.51
C VAL A 101 -0.43 13.60 20.40
N THR A 102 -0.11 14.41 21.41
CA THR A 102 1.02 15.36 21.50
C THR A 102 2.41 14.85 21.07
N ASN A 103 2.62 13.54 20.91
CA ASN A 103 3.88 12.95 20.48
C ASN A 103 3.95 12.68 18.96
N SER A 104 2.93 13.09 18.20
CA SER A 104 2.92 13.03 16.73
C SER A 104 3.68 14.18 16.10
N LEU A 105 4.95 14.27 16.46
CA LEU A 105 5.85 15.26 15.90
C LEU A 105 6.43 14.75 14.59
N VAL A 106 6.47 15.64 13.62
CA VAL A 106 7.18 15.49 12.36
C VAL A 106 8.23 16.60 12.30
N SER A 107 9.20 16.44 11.42
CA SER A 107 10.29 17.39 11.31
C SER A 107 10.75 17.55 9.88
N THR A 108 11.19 18.76 9.57
CA THR A 108 11.86 19.11 8.31
C THR A 108 13.29 19.49 8.62
N PHE A 109 14.22 19.06 7.78
CA PHE A 109 15.59 19.52 7.84
C PHE A 109 16.09 19.83 6.45
N GLU A 110 16.37 21.10 6.20
CA GLU A 110 16.86 21.59 4.92
C GLU A 110 18.26 22.16 5.06
N ILE A 111 19.16 21.79 4.16
CA ILE A 111 20.52 22.33 4.07
C ILE A 111 20.74 22.80 2.64
N GLU A 112 20.92 24.11 2.46
CA GLU A 112 21.20 24.73 1.15
C GLU A 112 20.23 24.30 0.02
N GLY A 113 18.92 24.23 0.30
CA GLY A 113 17.92 23.81 -0.69
C GLY A 113 17.72 22.30 -0.83
N LYS A 114 18.44 21.48 -0.07
CA LYS A 114 18.27 20.01 -0.04
C LYS A 114 17.57 19.58 1.24
N THR A 115 16.51 18.79 1.09
CA THR A 115 15.74 18.23 2.21
C THR A 115 16.31 16.90 2.67
N PHE A 116 16.36 16.68 3.99
CA PHE A 116 16.78 15.46 4.63
C PHE A 116 15.68 14.91 5.53
N ASN A 117 15.50 13.59 5.51
CA ASN A 117 14.51 12.92 6.35
C ASN A 117 15.07 12.75 7.76
N VAL A 118 14.63 13.61 8.67
CA VAL A 118 14.94 13.53 10.10
C VAL A 118 13.70 13.12 10.88
N PHE A 119 13.88 12.42 11.99
CA PHE A 119 12.77 11.96 12.84
C PHE A 119 12.95 12.44 14.28
N PRO A 120 11.92 13.03 14.92
CA PRO A 120 12.02 13.42 16.32
C PRO A 120 12.22 12.19 17.20
N MET A 121 13.23 12.22 18.07
CA MET A 121 13.40 11.20 19.10
C MET A 121 12.25 11.29 20.13
N VAL A 122 11.90 10.17 20.76
CA VAL A 122 10.90 10.15 21.83
C VAL A 122 11.38 11.05 22.97
N GLY A 123 10.57 12.05 23.31
CA GLY A 123 10.90 13.09 24.31
C GLY A 123 11.19 14.46 23.71
N THR A 124 11.46 14.55 22.40
CA THR A 124 11.57 15.83 21.69
C THR A 124 10.24 16.58 21.72
N GLN A 125 10.31 17.91 21.80
CA GLN A 125 9.16 18.81 21.80
C GLN A 125 9.06 19.57 20.48
N SER A 126 7.85 20.02 20.12
CA SER A 126 7.66 20.92 18.98
C SER A 126 8.33 22.27 19.21
N LEU A 127 8.81 22.87 18.13
CA LEU A 127 9.34 24.22 18.10
C LEU A 127 8.22 25.23 17.89
N ALA A 128 8.40 26.43 18.47
CA ALA A 128 7.51 27.56 18.21
C ALA A 128 7.82 28.23 16.85
N GLU A 129 9.08 28.19 16.45
CA GLU A 129 9.60 28.75 15.20
C GLU A 129 10.77 27.85 14.73
N PRO A 130 10.97 27.68 13.40
CA PRO A 130 12.11 26.92 12.86
C PRO A 130 13.47 27.46 13.36
N ILE A 131 14.41 26.55 13.59
CA ILE A 131 15.80 26.87 13.92
C ILE A 131 16.62 26.98 12.64
N THR A 132 17.02 28.21 12.30
CA THR A 132 18.01 28.46 11.25
C THR A 132 19.37 28.73 11.88
N SER A 133 20.33 27.82 11.70
CA SER A 133 21.67 28.00 12.25
C SER A 133 22.76 27.24 11.49
N GLN A 134 24.02 27.55 11.82
CA GLN A 134 25.18 26.81 11.34
C GLN A 134 25.15 25.37 11.87
N ILE A 135 25.54 24.43 11.01
CA ILE A 135 25.69 23.02 11.37
C ILE A 135 27.15 22.75 11.69
N ILE A 136 27.43 22.12 12.84
CA ILE A 136 28.78 21.77 13.27
C ILE A 136 28.83 20.28 13.61
N PHE A 137 29.87 19.58 13.16
CA PHE A 137 30.06 18.18 13.50
C PHE A 137 30.54 18.04 14.96
N GLY A 138 29.71 17.45 15.82
CA GLY A 138 29.94 17.24 17.25
C GLY A 138 30.55 15.87 17.59
N LYS A 139 31.13 15.15 16.61
CA LYS A 139 31.64 13.78 16.77
C LYS A 139 30.59 12.86 17.38
N TYR A 140 30.82 12.31 18.57
CA TYR A 140 29.90 11.41 19.27
C TYR A 140 29.10 12.13 20.38
N GLY A 141 29.17 13.46 20.49
CA GLY A 141 28.38 14.22 21.47
C GLY A 141 28.77 13.96 22.92
N ARG A 142 30.00 13.50 23.19
CA ARG A 142 30.53 13.36 24.55
C ARG A 142 31.04 14.70 25.04
N VAL A 143 31.09 14.88 26.36
CA VAL A 143 31.62 16.12 26.97
C VAL A 143 32.96 16.54 26.35
N HIS A 144 33.92 15.61 26.22
CA HIS A 144 35.24 15.92 25.65
C HIS A 144 35.24 16.19 24.14
N ASP A 145 34.27 15.67 23.39
CA ASP A 145 34.12 15.99 21.96
C ASP A 145 33.73 17.46 21.76
N LEU A 146 33.08 18.05 22.77
CA LEU A 146 32.50 19.39 22.72
C LEU A 146 33.32 20.47 23.46
N LEU A 147 34.55 20.18 23.88
CA LEU A 147 35.41 21.14 24.62
C LEU A 147 36.20 22.12 23.73
N GLU A 148 36.51 21.72 22.50
CA GLU A 148 37.54 22.41 21.69
C GLU A 148 36.98 23.49 20.74
N ASN A 149 35.71 23.40 20.36
CA ASN A 149 35.07 24.33 19.42
C ASN A 149 33.98 25.15 20.12
N ASN A 150 33.65 26.31 19.53
CA ASN A 150 32.47 27.06 19.95
C ASN A 150 31.22 26.50 19.24
N PHE A 151 30.33 25.89 20.01
CA PHE A 151 29.08 25.30 19.54
C PHE A 151 27.84 26.17 19.84
N GLU A 152 28.04 27.32 20.48
CA GLU A 152 26.97 28.22 20.90
C GLU A 152 26.09 28.60 19.69
N GLY A 153 24.78 28.38 19.84
CA GLY A 153 23.78 28.70 18.84
C GLY A 153 23.68 27.74 17.66
N SER A 154 24.53 26.72 17.56
CA SER A 154 24.62 25.82 16.39
C SER A 154 23.63 24.64 16.41
N ILE A 155 23.44 24.00 15.26
CA ILE A 155 22.83 22.66 15.16
C ILE A 155 23.97 21.64 15.12
N LEU A 156 24.00 20.67 16.04
CA LEU A 156 25.06 19.66 16.03
C LEU A 156 24.68 18.44 15.20
N LEU A 157 25.54 18.08 14.24
CA LEU A 157 25.52 16.77 13.62
C LEU A 157 26.37 15.80 14.45
N ILE A 158 25.77 14.73 14.96
CA ILE A 158 26.41 13.77 15.87
C ILE A 158 26.31 12.35 15.30
N GLU A 159 27.35 11.55 15.46
CA GLU A 159 27.34 10.13 15.14
C GLU A 159 26.80 9.31 16.33
N ARG A 160 25.92 8.35 16.04
CA ARG A 160 25.45 7.37 17.03
C ARG A 160 26.62 6.49 17.51
N GLY A 161 26.61 6.11 18.79
CA GLY A 161 27.66 5.27 19.37
C GLY A 161 28.87 6.05 19.85
N SER A 162 30.03 5.39 19.80
CA SER A 162 31.35 5.87 20.26
C SER A 162 32.48 5.21 19.45
N ASP A 163 33.66 5.84 19.42
CA ASP A 163 34.92 5.24 18.94
C ASP A 163 35.66 4.42 20.00
N ILE A 164 35.15 4.36 21.24
CA ILE A 164 35.70 3.56 22.33
C ILE A 164 34.93 2.24 22.45
N GLU A 165 35.66 1.12 22.44
CA GLU A 165 35.06 -0.22 22.51
C GLU A 165 34.23 -0.39 23.79
N ASN A 166 32.98 -0.82 23.62
CA ASN A 166 31.98 -1.03 24.70
C ASN A 166 31.55 0.23 25.47
N GLU A 167 31.90 1.45 25.02
CA GLU A 167 31.33 2.67 25.58
C GLU A 167 29.90 2.86 25.07
N ILE A 168 28.96 3.07 26.00
CA ILE A 168 27.57 3.43 25.69
C ILE A 168 27.42 4.92 25.99
N VAL A 169 27.01 5.68 24.98
CA VAL A 169 26.66 7.10 25.12
C VAL A 169 25.18 7.23 24.78
N TYR A 170 24.35 7.53 25.78
CA TYR A 170 22.90 7.61 25.59
C TYR A 170 22.52 8.86 24.77
N PHE A 171 21.37 8.82 24.09
CA PHE A 171 20.87 9.99 23.34
C PHE A 171 20.56 11.16 24.27
N SER A 172 20.09 10.88 25.49
CA SER A 172 19.91 11.87 26.56
C SER A 172 21.22 12.56 26.92
N ASP A 173 22.34 11.82 26.99
CA ASP A 173 23.66 12.39 27.29
C ASP A 173 24.14 13.29 26.14
N LYS A 174 23.95 12.85 24.89
CA LYS A 174 24.29 13.63 23.70
C LYS A 174 23.51 14.95 23.65
N GLU A 175 22.21 14.92 23.94
CA GLU A 175 21.34 16.10 24.00
C GLU A 175 21.76 17.05 25.13
N LYS A 176 21.94 16.53 26.34
CA LYS A 176 22.37 17.30 27.51
C LYS A 176 23.73 17.98 27.28
N ASN A 177 24.73 17.24 26.82
CA ASN A 177 26.07 17.78 26.57
C ASN A 177 26.05 18.86 25.50
N ALA A 178 25.23 18.70 24.45
CA ALA A 178 25.06 19.70 23.40
C ALA A 178 24.35 20.96 23.91
N ALA A 179 23.31 20.80 24.72
CA ALA A 179 22.60 21.91 25.36
C ALA A 179 23.53 22.70 26.32
N ASP A 180 24.38 22.01 27.09
CA ASP A 180 25.34 22.62 28.02
C ASP A 180 26.37 23.51 27.34
N VAL A 181 26.70 23.24 26.07
CA VAL A 181 27.59 24.09 25.24
C VAL A 181 26.82 25.08 24.36
N GLY A 182 25.52 25.26 24.61
CA GLY A 182 24.66 26.25 23.98
C GLY A 182 24.20 25.89 22.56
N ALA A 183 24.30 24.64 22.13
CA ALA A 183 23.69 24.22 20.87
C ALA A 183 22.17 24.41 20.92
N LYS A 184 21.55 24.65 19.77
CA LYS A 184 20.08 24.82 19.64
C LYS A 184 19.35 23.53 19.29
N ALA A 185 20.05 22.53 18.75
CA ALA A 185 19.47 21.25 18.35
C ALA A 185 20.58 20.19 18.15
N ILE A 186 20.19 18.91 18.19
CA ILE A 186 21.04 17.81 17.71
C ILE A 186 20.35 16.99 16.61
N VAL A 187 21.14 16.60 15.61
CA VAL A 187 20.77 15.63 14.57
C VAL A 187 21.76 14.47 14.66
N VAL A 188 21.29 13.31 15.09
CA VAL A 188 22.11 12.12 15.33
C VAL A 188 21.95 11.16 14.16
N TYR A 189 23.01 10.93 13.38
CA TYR A 189 23.00 9.94 12.32
C TYR A 189 23.43 8.56 12.80
N ASN A 190 22.86 7.53 12.20
CA ASN A 190 23.12 6.14 12.57
C ASN A 190 24.56 5.71 12.27
N ASN A 191 25.11 4.80 13.07
CA ASN A 191 26.41 4.16 12.82
C ASN A 191 26.29 2.84 12.06
N GLU A 192 25.07 2.33 11.91
CA GLU A 192 24.70 1.20 11.06
C GLU A 192 23.84 1.67 9.87
N PRO A 193 23.79 0.93 8.75
CA PRO A 193 22.93 1.28 7.62
C PRO A 193 21.46 1.45 8.01
N GLY A 194 20.80 2.45 7.42
CA GLY A 194 19.37 2.70 7.62
C GLY A 194 19.04 3.63 8.79
N ILE A 195 17.74 3.88 8.98
CA ILE A 195 17.21 4.77 10.01
C ILE A 195 17.14 4.09 11.39
N PHE A 196 17.01 4.90 12.43
CA PHE A 196 16.67 4.44 13.78
C PHE A 196 15.73 5.43 14.45
N PHE A 197 14.96 4.96 15.44
CA PHE A 197 14.16 5.82 16.30
C PHE A 197 14.83 5.87 17.68
N GLY A 198 15.30 7.06 18.08
CA GLY A 198 15.94 7.26 19.37
C GLY A 198 14.93 7.57 20.47
N GLU A 199 15.24 7.21 21.71
CA GLU A 199 14.48 7.59 22.90
C GLU A 199 15.38 8.39 23.85
N LEU A 200 14.95 9.58 24.24
CA LEU A 200 15.64 10.42 25.22
C LEU A 200 15.24 10.04 26.66
N ILE A 201 14.05 9.46 26.83
CA ILE A 201 13.50 9.10 28.14
C ILE A 201 13.56 7.58 28.28
N HIS A 202 14.42 7.09 29.18
CA HIS A 202 14.63 5.66 29.44
C HIS A 202 14.94 5.38 30.92
N GLU A 203 15.11 4.12 31.32
CA GLU A 203 15.31 3.75 32.73
C GLU A 203 16.65 4.19 33.35
N TYR A 204 17.60 4.64 32.52
CA TYR A 204 18.97 5.03 32.91
C TYR A 204 19.22 6.54 32.90
N VAL A 205 18.19 7.38 32.69
CA VAL A 205 18.38 8.84 32.66
C VAL A 205 18.57 9.39 34.09
N ASP A 206 19.30 10.49 34.23
CA ASP A 206 19.45 11.24 35.48
C ASP A 206 18.08 11.68 36.07
N GLU A 207 17.92 11.61 37.38
CA GLU A 207 16.71 12.08 38.06
C GLU A 207 16.47 13.57 37.75
N GLY A 208 15.31 13.89 37.17
CA GLY A 208 14.93 15.26 36.78
C GLY A 208 15.39 15.71 35.39
N TYR A 209 16.01 14.82 34.59
CA TYR A 209 16.28 15.11 33.18
C TYR A 209 14.99 15.43 32.42
N ASN A 210 15.04 16.49 31.64
CA ASN A 210 14.01 16.84 30.67
C ASN A 210 14.72 17.45 29.45
N PRO A 211 14.47 16.94 28.23
CA PRO A 211 15.06 17.50 27.02
C PRO A 211 14.82 19.01 26.91
N THR A 212 15.87 19.75 26.57
CA THR A 212 15.85 21.21 26.48
C THR A 212 16.02 21.72 25.04
N ILE A 213 16.63 20.90 24.18
CA ILE A 213 16.75 21.16 22.75
C ILE A 213 16.19 19.98 21.95
N PRO A 214 15.66 20.22 20.74
CA PRO A 214 15.17 19.13 19.90
C PRO A 214 16.30 18.16 19.52
N ALA A 215 16.01 16.86 19.66
CA ALA A 215 16.89 15.78 19.23
C ALA A 215 16.24 14.91 18.16
N LEU A 216 16.95 14.76 17.04
CA LEU A 216 16.43 14.15 15.82
C LEU A 216 17.34 12.98 15.44
N SER A 217 16.78 11.90 14.91
CA SER A 217 17.51 10.81 14.28
C SER A 217 17.58 10.95 12.76
N LEU A 218 18.66 10.44 12.18
CA LEU A 218 18.96 10.47 10.75
C LEU A 218 19.57 9.13 10.31
N SER A 219 19.35 8.74 9.05
CA SER A 219 20.01 7.57 8.48
C SER A 219 21.54 7.75 8.45
N ARG A 220 22.29 6.64 8.41
CA ARG A 220 23.76 6.71 8.24
C ARG A 220 24.13 7.35 6.92
N GLU A 221 23.42 6.98 5.86
CA GLU A 221 23.66 7.41 4.49
C GLU A 221 23.51 8.93 4.37
N ASP A 222 22.41 9.49 4.87
CA ASP A 222 22.19 10.93 4.89
C ASP A 222 23.18 11.64 5.81
N GLY A 223 23.50 11.06 6.97
CA GLY A 223 24.49 11.61 7.89
C GLY A 223 25.87 11.77 7.25
N LEU A 224 26.30 10.79 6.46
CA LEU A 224 27.55 10.86 5.71
C LEU A 224 27.49 11.91 4.59
N VAL A 225 26.37 12.01 3.85
CA VAL A 225 26.16 13.07 2.86
C VAL A 225 26.24 14.45 3.50
N ILE A 226 25.57 14.65 4.64
CA ILE A 226 25.63 15.92 5.38
C ILE A 226 27.07 16.20 5.80
N LYS A 227 27.78 15.21 6.35
CA LYS A 227 29.17 15.35 6.78
C LYS A 227 30.12 15.74 5.63
N GLU A 228 29.86 15.26 4.41
CA GLU A 228 30.63 15.64 3.21
C GLU A 228 30.35 17.07 2.72
N ILE A 229 29.12 17.57 2.89
CA ILE A 229 28.76 18.95 2.51
C ILE A 229 29.11 19.98 3.58
N LEU A 230 29.44 19.58 4.82
CA LEU A 230 29.85 20.50 5.88
C LEU A 230 31.12 21.26 5.49
N GLN A 231 30.93 22.52 5.13
CA GLN A 231 31.98 23.52 4.93
C GLN A 231 31.95 24.53 6.08
N SER A 232 32.93 25.42 6.12
CA SER A 232 32.84 26.61 6.98
C SER A 232 31.58 27.40 6.61
N ASP A 233 30.68 27.58 7.58
CA ASP A 233 29.40 28.31 7.51
C ASP A 233 28.21 27.60 6.83
N THR A 234 28.22 26.27 6.65
CA THR A 234 27.02 25.54 6.21
C THR A 234 25.86 25.74 7.19
N LYS A 235 24.73 26.24 6.69
CA LYS A 235 23.52 26.49 7.51
C LYS A 235 22.41 25.50 7.17
N GLY A 236 21.68 25.09 8.19
CA GLY A 236 20.45 24.33 8.07
C GLY A 236 19.25 25.07 8.64
N VAL A 237 18.07 24.71 8.15
CA VAL A 237 16.77 25.06 8.72
C VAL A 237 16.14 23.78 9.25
N LEU A 238 15.96 23.71 10.56
CA LEU A 238 15.33 22.59 11.25
C LEU A 238 14.00 23.05 11.82
N ASP A 239 12.93 22.32 11.54
CA ASP A 239 11.66 22.50 12.22
C ASP A 239 11.17 21.17 12.81
N VAL A 240 10.42 21.27 13.92
CA VAL A 240 9.76 20.15 14.58
C VAL A 240 8.37 20.63 14.95
N PHE A 241 7.35 20.05 14.34
CA PHE A 241 6.00 20.54 14.53
C PHE A 241 5.03 19.38 14.59
N TYR A 242 3.84 19.72 15.06
CA TYR A 242 2.76 18.76 15.20
C TYR A 242 2.10 18.55 13.85
N HIS A 243 2.23 17.35 13.29
CA HIS A 243 1.53 16.96 12.07
C HIS A 243 0.80 15.64 12.31
N PRO A 244 -0.45 15.70 12.82
CA PRO A 244 -1.27 14.49 12.91
C PRO A 244 -1.48 13.97 11.47
N ASP A 245 -1.72 12.67 11.34
CA ASP A 245 -2.07 12.04 10.05
C ASP A 245 -0.95 11.96 9.02
N PHE A 246 0.27 12.29 9.42
CA PHE A 246 1.46 11.96 8.65
C PHE A 246 1.59 10.43 8.52
N VAL A 247 1.93 9.92 7.34
CA VAL A 247 2.13 8.47 7.15
C VAL A 247 3.43 8.05 7.81
N ALA A 248 3.36 7.07 8.69
CA ALA A 248 4.52 6.57 9.41
C ALA A 248 5.55 6.00 8.44
N TYR A 249 6.82 6.36 8.61
CA TYR A 249 7.90 6.02 7.69
C TYR A 249 8.06 4.50 7.49
N PHE A 250 7.84 3.72 8.55
CA PHE A 250 7.89 2.25 8.49
C PHE A 250 6.71 1.65 7.72
N SER A 251 5.60 2.37 7.50
CA SER A 251 4.39 1.80 6.89
C SER A 251 4.74 1.28 5.49
N SER A 252 4.53 -0.01 5.26
CA SER A 252 4.74 -0.64 3.95
C SER A 252 3.90 0.04 2.87
N ARG A 253 4.46 0.11 1.66
CA ARG A 253 3.93 0.85 0.52
C ARG A 253 3.71 -0.06 -0.68
N GLY A 254 2.75 0.32 -1.52
CA GLY A 254 2.59 -0.24 -2.85
C GLY A 254 3.71 0.19 -3.81
N PRO A 255 3.52 0.01 -5.13
CA PRO A 255 2.42 -0.74 -5.72
C PRO A 255 2.56 -2.24 -5.39
N VAL A 256 1.47 -2.99 -5.56
CA VAL A 256 1.50 -4.47 -5.45
C VAL A 256 1.03 -5.16 -6.73
N SER A 257 0.28 -4.44 -7.56
CA SER A 257 -0.29 -4.92 -8.81
C SER A 257 -0.63 -3.72 -9.69
N PRO A 258 -0.50 -3.83 -11.02
CA PRO A 258 -0.94 -2.77 -11.94
C PRO A 258 -2.47 -2.68 -12.07
N PHE A 259 -3.23 -3.62 -11.49
CA PHE A 259 -4.68 -3.74 -11.65
C PHE A 259 -5.49 -3.23 -10.44
N TYR A 260 -4.84 -2.99 -9.31
CA TYR A 260 -5.49 -2.48 -8.10
C TYR A 260 -4.45 -1.87 -7.15
N ILE A 261 -4.93 -1.04 -6.22
CA ILE A 261 -4.11 -0.16 -5.42
C ILE A 261 -4.01 -0.67 -3.99
N LYS A 262 -2.82 -0.58 -3.38
CA LYS A 262 -2.56 -0.89 -1.97
C LYS A 262 -1.52 0.10 -1.38
N PRO A 263 -1.61 0.47 -0.09
CA PRO A 263 -2.68 0.10 0.86
C PRO A 263 -4.02 0.69 0.42
N ASP A 264 -5.14 0.20 0.95
CA ASP A 264 -6.45 0.74 0.58
C ASP A 264 -6.70 2.08 1.30
N ILE A 265 -6.29 2.16 2.57
CA ILE A 265 -6.40 3.33 3.44
C ILE A 265 -5.28 3.33 4.48
N VAL A 266 -5.14 4.42 5.22
CA VAL A 266 -4.30 4.51 6.42
C VAL A 266 -5.13 4.80 7.68
N ALA A 267 -4.58 4.48 8.84
CA ALA A 267 -5.20 4.77 10.13
C ALA A 267 -4.12 4.99 11.20
N PRO A 268 -4.46 5.61 12.35
CA PRO A 268 -3.53 5.77 13.46
C PRO A 268 -2.87 4.45 13.88
N GLY A 269 -1.55 4.37 13.69
CA GLY A 269 -0.75 3.19 13.99
C GLY A 269 0.58 3.49 14.67
N ALA A 270 1.02 4.74 14.73
CA ALA A 270 2.19 5.15 15.50
C ALA A 270 1.79 5.69 16.89
N PHE A 271 2.59 5.36 17.89
CA PHE A 271 2.44 5.79 19.29
C PHE A 271 1.04 5.54 19.88
N ILE A 272 0.50 4.36 19.61
CA ILE A 272 -0.82 3.94 20.10
C ILE A 272 -0.70 3.43 21.53
N ASN A 273 -1.42 4.07 22.46
CA ASN A 273 -1.56 3.58 23.82
C ASN A 273 -2.57 2.42 23.85
N THR A 274 -2.10 1.22 24.14
CA THR A 274 -2.88 -0.02 24.05
C THR A 274 -2.68 -0.92 25.27
N THR A 275 -3.55 -1.92 25.42
CA THR A 275 -3.47 -2.89 26.51
C THR A 275 -2.22 -3.76 26.39
N ASP A 276 -1.56 -3.99 27.52
CA ASP A 276 -0.44 -4.90 27.66
C ASP A 276 -0.77 -6.03 28.64
N THR A 277 0.15 -6.98 28.79
CA THR A 277 0.01 -8.08 29.75
C THR A 277 -0.14 -7.59 31.19
N ASN A 278 -0.73 -8.44 32.06
CA ASN A 278 -0.92 -8.16 33.48
C ASN A 278 -1.76 -6.90 33.81
N GLY A 279 -2.61 -6.46 32.88
CA GLY A 279 -3.50 -5.30 33.08
C GLY A 279 -2.81 -3.95 32.89
N ASN A 280 -1.58 -3.96 32.35
CA ASN A 280 -0.84 -2.75 32.06
C ASN A 280 -1.26 -2.12 30.73
N TYR A 281 -0.72 -0.94 30.45
CA TYR A 281 -0.82 -0.26 29.17
C TYR A 281 0.58 0.09 28.69
N LYS A 282 0.77 0.12 27.36
CA LYS A 282 2.01 0.56 26.74
C LYS A 282 1.74 1.33 25.47
N ILE A 283 2.70 2.17 25.11
CA ILE A 283 2.76 2.81 23.81
C ILE A 283 3.41 1.84 22.83
N SER A 284 2.82 1.68 21.65
CA SER A 284 3.36 0.81 20.60
C SER A 284 3.07 1.38 19.21
N SER A 285 3.90 1.02 18.24
CA SER A 285 3.82 1.50 16.86
C SER A 285 3.83 0.33 15.88
N GLY A 286 3.09 0.47 14.78
CA GLY A 286 3.02 -0.51 13.70
C GLY A 286 1.68 -0.47 12.96
N THR A 287 1.68 -0.91 11.70
CA THR A 287 0.44 -1.13 10.94
C THR A 287 -0.47 -2.15 11.62
N SER A 288 0.10 -3.05 12.43
CA SER A 288 -0.61 -3.96 13.34
C SER A 288 -1.57 -3.26 14.31
N PHE A 289 -1.32 -1.99 14.65
CA PHE A 289 -2.17 -1.17 15.51
C PHE A 289 -3.10 -0.24 14.71
N ALA A 290 -2.80 0.02 13.43
CA ALA A 290 -3.68 0.73 12.52
C ALA A 290 -4.88 -0.13 12.09
N ALA A 291 -4.63 -1.37 11.67
CA ALA A 291 -5.65 -2.33 11.23
C ALA A 291 -6.85 -2.46 12.20
N PRO A 292 -6.69 -2.63 13.52
CA PRO A 292 -7.82 -2.75 14.44
C PRO A 292 -8.67 -1.47 14.58
N HIS A 293 -8.16 -0.28 14.23
CA HIS A 293 -9.00 0.92 14.16
C HIS A 293 -10.04 0.77 13.05
N VAL A 294 -9.62 0.31 11.88
CA VAL A 294 -10.51 0.05 10.74
C VAL A 294 -11.47 -1.10 11.04
N ALA A 295 -11.01 -2.19 11.67
CA ALA A 295 -11.88 -3.29 12.07
C ALA A 295 -12.96 -2.83 13.08
N GLY A 296 -12.60 -1.95 14.02
CA GLY A 296 -13.56 -1.36 14.94
C GLY A 296 -14.59 -0.46 14.25
N THR A 297 -14.17 0.41 13.34
CA THR A 297 -15.09 1.23 12.55
C THR A 297 -16.02 0.38 11.69
N ALA A 298 -15.48 -0.66 11.04
CA ALA A 298 -16.26 -1.64 10.28
C ALA A 298 -17.35 -2.30 11.15
N ALA A 299 -17.04 -2.63 12.41
CA ALA A 299 -18.03 -3.18 13.34
C ALA A 299 -19.17 -2.20 13.64
N LEU A 300 -18.88 -0.90 13.79
CA LEU A 300 -19.89 0.13 14.01
C LEU A 300 -20.78 0.34 12.78
N ILE A 301 -20.20 0.29 11.57
CA ILE A 301 -20.95 0.39 10.32
C ILE A 301 -21.87 -0.84 10.17
N LEU A 302 -21.36 -2.06 10.41
CA LEU A 302 -22.16 -3.28 10.37
C LEU A 302 -23.25 -3.32 11.45
N GLN A 303 -23.01 -2.71 12.62
CA GLN A 303 -24.04 -2.56 13.64
C GLN A 303 -25.23 -1.74 13.13
N LYS A 304 -24.97 -0.67 12.35
CA LYS A 304 -26.00 0.17 11.73
C LYS A 304 -26.65 -0.54 10.54
N ASN A 305 -25.85 -1.19 9.70
CA ASN A 305 -26.27 -1.81 8.44
C ASN A 305 -25.75 -3.27 8.31
N PRO A 306 -26.40 -4.25 8.95
CA PRO A 306 -25.89 -5.64 9.00
C PRO A 306 -25.91 -6.40 7.67
N GLN A 307 -26.56 -5.85 6.64
CA GLN A 307 -26.72 -6.49 5.33
C GLN A 307 -25.62 -6.10 4.33
N LEU A 308 -24.71 -5.20 4.72
CA LEU A 308 -23.60 -4.79 3.85
C LEU A 308 -22.71 -5.98 3.54
N SER A 309 -22.39 -6.15 2.26
CA SER A 309 -21.33 -7.06 1.84
C SER A 309 -19.95 -6.50 2.20
N PRO A 310 -18.91 -7.34 2.29
CA PRO A 310 -17.54 -6.89 2.52
C PRO A 310 -17.05 -5.83 1.53
N GLN A 311 -17.47 -5.91 0.27
CA GLN A 311 -17.05 -4.95 -0.77
C GLN A 311 -17.75 -3.60 -0.64
N GLU A 312 -19.03 -3.59 -0.23
CA GLU A 312 -19.75 -2.35 0.05
C GLU A 312 -19.19 -1.67 1.30
N LEU A 313 -18.88 -2.44 2.35
CA LEU A 313 -18.23 -1.93 3.55
C LEU A 313 -16.82 -1.38 3.26
N LYS A 314 -16.05 -2.08 2.43
CA LYS A 314 -14.75 -1.61 1.92
C LYS A 314 -14.91 -0.27 1.17
N SER A 315 -15.90 -0.18 0.28
CA SER A 315 -16.20 1.05 -0.48
C SER A 315 -16.53 2.23 0.43
N ILE A 316 -17.39 2.05 1.43
CA ILE A 316 -17.74 3.10 2.39
C ILE A 316 -16.47 3.62 3.09
N LEU A 317 -15.66 2.72 3.63
CA LEU A 317 -14.43 3.10 4.36
C LEU A 317 -13.43 3.85 3.46
N MET A 318 -13.24 3.38 2.23
CA MET A 318 -12.30 3.99 1.27
C MET A 318 -12.78 5.35 0.77
N THR A 319 -14.05 5.46 0.38
CA THR A 319 -14.56 6.68 -0.26
C THR A 319 -14.80 7.82 0.72
N THR A 320 -14.95 7.53 2.01
CA THR A 320 -15.13 8.55 3.06
C THR A 320 -13.85 8.90 3.82
N SER A 321 -12.69 8.44 3.34
CA SER A 321 -11.39 8.75 3.95
C SER A 321 -10.91 10.17 3.66
N GLU A 322 -10.10 10.71 4.57
CA GLU A 322 -9.47 12.04 4.46
C GLU A 322 -8.11 11.95 3.78
N ILE A 323 -7.85 12.85 2.84
CA ILE A 323 -6.54 12.96 2.19
C ILE A 323 -5.49 13.35 3.24
N VAL A 324 -4.30 12.75 3.12
CA VAL A 324 -3.16 13.02 4.00
C VAL A 324 -2.01 13.65 3.21
N TYR A 325 -1.29 14.52 3.89
CA TYR A 325 -0.23 15.35 3.33
C TYR A 325 1.09 15.08 4.06
N ASP A 326 2.20 15.27 3.35
CA ASP A 326 3.52 15.14 3.91
C ASP A 326 3.97 16.42 4.65
N GLN A 327 5.20 16.44 5.15
CA GLN A 327 5.73 17.55 5.93
C GLN A 327 5.96 18.84 5.11
N PHE A 328 5.77 18.79 3.79
CA PHE A 328 5.89 19.90 2.86
C PHE A 328 4.53 20.32 2.27
N ASP A 329 3.42 19.81 2.81
CA ASP A 329 2.05 20.07 2.36
C ASP A 329 1.73 19.48 0.97
N ASP A 330 2.56 18.54 0.51
CA ASP A 330 2.31 17.77 -0.70
C ASP A 330 1.46 16.53 -0.37
N ARG A 331 0.51 16.19 -1.25
CA ARG A 331 -0.34 15.01 -1.08
C ARG A 331 0.54 13.75 -1.11
N PHE A 332 0.34 12.85 -0.15
CA PHE A 332 0.99 11.53 -0.23
C PHE A 332 0.50 10.75 -1.46
N PRO A 333 1.41 10.15 -2.24
CA PRO A 333 1.04 9.27 -3.34
C PRO A 333 0.17 8.12 -2.88
N ILE A 334 -0.61 7.56 -3.81
CA ILE A 334 -1.60 6.55 -3.49
C ILE A 334 -0.98 5.22 -3.05
N GLU A 335 0.24 4.91 -3.50
CA GLU A 335 1.02 3.76 -3.04
C GLU A 335 1.43 3.90 -1.56
N VAL A 336 1.40 5.12 -1.03
CA VAL A 336 1.76 5.42 0.36
C VAL A 336 0.54 5.46 1.26
N SER A 337 -0.51 6.18 0.85
CA SER A 337 -1.66 6.46 1.72
C SER A 337 -2.99 5.81 1.31
N GLY A 338 -3.04 5.18 0.13
CA GLY A 338 -4.29 4.70 -0.45
C GLY A 338 -5.30 5.82 -0.64
N ASN A 339 -6.56 5.57 -0.32
CA ASN A 339 -7.59 6.60 -0.41
C ASN A 339 -7.42 7.72 0.63
N GLY A 340 -6.61 7.51 1.67
CA GLY A 340 -6.37 8.46 2.76
C GLY A 340 -6.59 7.83 4.13
N ARG A 341 -6.60 8.68 5.16
CA ARG A 341 -6.86 8.28 6.55
C ARG A 341 -8.35 8.05 6.78
N ILE A 342 -8.68 6.94 7.42
CA ILE A 342 -10.05 6.65 7.85
C ILE A 342 -10.72 7.81 8.63
N ASP A 343 -11.94 8.18 8.23
CA ASP A 343 -12.84 9.00 9.03
C ASP A 343 -14.04 8.16 9.47
N ALA A 344 -14.05 7.76 10.74
CA ALA A 344 -15.11 6.92 11.28
C ALA A 344 -16.48 7.62 11.30
N SER A 345 -16.51 8.95 11.47
CA SER A 345 -17.74 9.71 11.53
C SER A 345 -18.39 9.79 10.16
N LYS A 346 -17.63 10.15 9.12
CA LYS A 346 -18.11 10.14 7.74
C LYS A 346 -18.52 8.74 7.31
N ALA A 347 -17.71 7.71 7.59
CA ALA A 347 -18.00 6.34 7.20
C ALA A 347 -19.29 5.77 7.84
N ILE A 348 -19.54 6.03 9.13
CA ILE A 348 -20.77 5.58 9.82
C ILE A 348 -22.01 6.31 9.30
N ASN A 349 -21.85 7.57 8.89
CA ASN A 349 -22.93 8.40 8.37
C ASN A 349 -23.07 8.34 6.85
N ALA A 350 -22.25 7.54 6.16
CA ALA A 350 -22.35 7.35 4.72
C ALA A 350 -23.73 6.79 4.33
N GLU A 351 -24.32 7.42 3.31
CA GLU A 351 -25.60 7.04 2.71
C GLU A 351 -25.41 6.50 1.28
N LEU A 352 -24.29 6.83 0.65
CA LEU A 352 -23.92 6.32 -0.66
C LEU A 352 -22.91 5.17 -0.54
N ILE A 353 -23.04 4.20 -1.45
CA ILE A 353 -22.05 3.15 -1.68
C ILE A 353 -21.64 3.21 -3.14
N ILE A 354 -20.37 3.52 -3.40
CA ILE A 354 -19.84 3.74 -4.75
C ILE A 354 -18.90 2.60 -5.14
N MET A 355 -19.23 1.87 -6.19
CA MET A 355 -18.48 0.69 -6.62
C MET A 355 -18.11 0.77 -8.10
N PRO A 356 -16.83 0.55 -8.48
CA PRO A 356 -15.67 0.36 -7.60
C PRO A 356 -15.26 1.64 -6.83
N PRO A 357 -14.51 1.52 -5.72
CA PRO A 357 -14.10 2.68 -4.89
C PRO A 357 -12.85 3.43 -5.40
N ASN A 358 -12.32 3.02 -6.55
CA ASN A 358 -11.24 3.66 -7.29
C ASN A 358 -11.33 3.26 -8.77
N LEU A 359 -10.62 4.00 -9.62
CA LEU A 359 -10.59 3.76 -11.07
C LEU A 359 -9.16 3.75 -11.59
N ILE A 360 -8.91 2.87 -12.56
CA ILE A 360 -7.68 2.84 -13.34
C ILE A 360 -8.08 2.92 -14.81
N PHE A 361 -7.60 3.94 -15.51
CA PHE A 361 -7.75 4.08 -16.94
C PHE A 361 -6.43 3.77 -17.65
N ASP A 362 -6.47 2.83 -18.60
CA ASP A 362 -5.32 2.46 -19.43
C ASP A 362 -5.51 3.09 -20.83
N LEU A 363 -4.85 4.23 -21.06
CA LEU A 363 -4.93 5.01 -22.29
C LEU A 363 -3.65 4.89 -23.12
N SER A 364 -3.79 5.02 -24.44
CA SER A 364 -2.66 5.05 -25.37
C SER A 364 -3.04 5.79 -26.66
N PRO A 365 -2.09 6.05 -27.57
CA PRO A 365 -2.42 6.57 -28.90
C PRO A 365 -3.38 5.67 -29.70
N ALA A 366 -3.41 4.37 -29.41
CA ALA A 366 -4.32 3.40 -30.03
C ALA A 366 -5.63 3.22 -29.24
N ASN A 367 -5.65 3.57 -27.95
CA ASN A 367 -6.83 3.55 -27.08
C ASN A 367 -7.00 4.93 -26.40
N GLN A 368 -7.45 5.92 -27.18
CA GLN A 368 -7.49 7.31 -26.73
C GLN A 368 -8.67 7.63 -25.82
N ILE A 369 -9.71 6.79 -25.82
CA ILE A 369 -10.90 6.96 -24.98
C ILE A 369 -11.18 5.63 -24.30
N GLN A 370 -11.35 5.65 -22.98
CA GLN A 370 -11.79 4.49 -22.23
C GLN A 370 -12.96 4.87 -21.32
N THR A 371 -13.98 4.01 -21.32
CA THR A 371 -15.17 4.16 -20.50
C THR A 371 -15.13 3.20 -19.32
N LYS A 372 -15.50 3.68 -18.14
CA LYS A 372 -15.71 2.87 -16.94
C LYS A 372 -17.10 3.13 -16.38
N ASN A 373 -17.72 2.06 -15.88
CA ASN A 373 -19.04 2.13 -15.26
C ASN A 373 -18.89 1.94 -13.75
N LEU A 374 -19.63 2.74 -12.99
CA LEU A 374 -19.72 2.67 -11.55
C LEU A 374 -21.19 2.56 -11.14
N LYS A 375 -21.41 1.91 -10.00
CA LYS A 375 -22.72 1.84 -9.35
C LYS A 375 -22.71 2.67 -8.08
N ILE A 376 -23.67 3.59 -7.95
CA ILE A 376 -23.91 4.41 -6.77
C ILE A 376 -25.24 3.97 -6.15
N LYS A 377 -25.17 3.19 -5.08
CA LYS A 377 -26.37 2.80 -4.32
C LYS A 377 -26.71 3.89 -3.30
N GLY A 378 -28.01 4.11 -3.06
CA GLY A 378 -28.50 5.06 -2.05
C GLY A 378 -28.84 6.45 -2.59
N ILE A 379 -28.64 6.70 -3.89
CA ILE A 379 -28.82 8.00 -4.54
C ILE A 379 -30.27 8.50 -4.60
N GLY A 380 -31.27 7.62 -4.44
CA GLY A 380 -32.69 8.00 -4.47
C GLY A 380 -33.06 8.77 -5.75
N ASP A 381 -33.92 9.77 -5.60
CA ASP A 381 -34.28 10.72 -6.68
C ASP A 381 -33.42 12.01 -6.64
N GLU A 382 -32.30 12.00 -5.91
CA GLU A 382 -31.50 13.19 -5.65
C GLU A 382 -30.43 13.42 -6.73
N SER A 383 -30.19 14.68 -7.08
CA SER A 383 -29.07 15.05 -7.94
C SER A 383 -27.76 15.08 -7.14
N LEU A 384 -26.71 14.42 -7.62
CA LEU A 384 -25.39 14.47 -7.02
C LEU A 384 -24.51 15.56 -7.66
N SER A 385 -23.68 16.19 -6.84
CA SER A 385 -22.59 17.04 -7.35
C SER A 385 -21.35 16.16 -7.57
N ILE A 386 -20.92 16.05 -8.83
CA ILE A 386 -19.76 15.26 -9.23
C ILE A 386 -18.72 16.22 -9.82
N ARG A 387 -17.50 16.20 -9.27
CA ARG A 387 -16.39 17.06 -9.70
C ARG A 387 -15.13 16.22 -9.88
N PHE A 388 -14.36 16.51 -10.92
CA PHE A 388 -13.07 15.89 -11.16
C PHE A 388 -11.96 16.88 -10.81
N GLU A 389 -10.88 16.38 -10.21
CA GLU A 389 -9.63 17.13 -10.13
C GLU A 389 -9.03 17.29 -11.53
N GLU A 390 -8.40 18.43 -11.79
CA GLU A 390 -7.74 18.66 -13.08
C GLU A 390 -6.65 17.61 -13.33
N SER A 391 -6.60 17.10 -14.55
CA SER A 391 -5.58 16.16 -15.00
C SER A 391 -4.90 16.74 -16.24
N HIS A 392 -3.57 16.67 -16.26
CA HIS A 392 -2.79 17.16 -17.41
C HIS A 392 -2.80 16.21 -18.59
N VAL A 393 -3.17 14.94 -18.39
CA VAL A 393 -3.06 13.88 -19.42
C VAL A 393 -4.40 13.38 -19.95
N ALA A 394 -5.51 13.65 -19.25
CA ALA A 394 -6.83 13.23 -19.70
C ALA A 394 -7.95 14.17 -19.28
N ASP A 395 -8.93 14.34 -20.15
CA ASP A 395 -10.21 14.97 -19.84
C ASP A 395 -11.21 13.90 -19.37
N PHE A 396 -12.03 14.24 -18.38
CA PHE A 396 -13.10 13.38 -17.88
C PHE A 396 -14.49 13.96 -18.18
N ASP A 397 -15.34 13.14 -18.77
CA ASP A 397 -16.77 13.40 -18.89
C ASP A 397 -17.59 12.29 -18.23
N TYR A 398 -18.80 12.61 -17.80
CA TYR A 398 -19.66 11.64 -17.13
C TYR A 398 -21.13 11.77 -17.54
N ASN A 399 -21.84 10.65 -17.43
CA ASN A 399 -23.28 10.57 -17.48
C ASN A 399 -23.78 9.76 -16.28
N LEU A 400 -24.78 10.28 -15.58
CA LEU A 400 -25.40 9.62 -14.44
C LEU A 400 -26.87 9.33 -14.76
N GLU A 401 -27.21 8.05 -14.81
CA GLU A 401 -28.58 7.56 -15.02
C GLU A 401 -28.95 6.58 -13.90
N ASP A 402 -29.93 6.96 -13.08
CA ASP A 402 -30.33 6.26 -11.85
C ASP A 402 -29.11 6.00 -10.93
N GLU A 403 -28.80 4.73 -10.66
CA GLU A 403 -27.64 4.30 -9.87
C GLU A 403 -26.36 4.12 -10.70
N ASN A 404 -26.38 4.36 -12.02
CA ASN A 404 -25.27 4.05 -12.91
C ASN A 404 -24.54 5.33 -13.34
N LEU A 405 -23.29 5.45 -12.91
CA LEU A 405 -22.38 6.52 -13.33
C LEU A 405 -21.42 5.98 -14.39
N VAL A 406 -21.51 6.52 -15.60
CA VAL A 406 -20.59 6.24 -16.70
C VAL A 406 -19.57 7.36 -16.75
N ILE A 407 -18.28 7.03 -16.67
CA ILE A 407 -17.17 7.98 -16.78
C ILE A 407 -16.35 7.63 -18.03
N ASN A 408 -16.15 8.61 -18.90
CA ASN A 408 -15.24 8.50 -20.03
C ASN A 408 -13.98 9.31 -19.72
N ALA A 409 -12.83 8.70 -19.94
CA ALA A 409 -11.53 9.38 -19.91
C ALA A 409 -11.01 9.49 -21.34
N LYS A 410 -10.63 10.70 -21.75
CA LYS A 410 -10.08 10.98 -23.08
C LYS A 410 -8.66 11.52 -22.96
N LEU A 411 -7.72 10.86 -23.64
CA LEU A 411 -6.31 11.27 -23.68
C LEU A 411 -6.15 12.66 -24.32
N THR A 412 -5.48 13.57 -23.62
CA THR A 412 -5.19 14.94 -24.09
C THR A 412 -3.71 15.13 -24.38
N GLU A 413 -2.83 14.46 -23.62
CA GLU A 413 -1.38 14.48 -23.80
C GLU A 413 -0.80 13.07 -23.86
N GLN A 414 0.28 12.87 -24.62
CA GLN A 414 0.93 11.56 -24.79
C GLN A 414 2.14 11.37 -23.84
N SER A 415 2.14 12.09 -22.72
CA SER A 415 3.15 11.95 -21.68
C SER A 415 3.02 10.57 -21.06
N LEU A 416 4.03 9.71 -21.28
CA LEU A 416 4.02 8.32 -20.77
C LEU A 416 4.19 8.32 -19.26
N GLY A 417 3.45 7.46 -18.56
CA GLY A 417 3.55 7.32 -17.10
C GLY A 417 2.21 6.99 -16.44
N GLU A 418 2.19 7.07 -15.12
CA GLU A 418 1.00 6.98 -14.29
C GLU A 418 0.74 8.35 -13.64
N PHE A 419 -0.51 8.80 -13.73
CA PHE A 419 -0.93 10.13 -13.27
C PHE A 419 -2.14 9.99 -12.35
N GLU A 420 -2.03 10.55 -11.16
CA GLU A 420 -3.12 10.55 -10.18
C GLU A 420 -4.09 11.72 -10.42
N SER A 421 -5.38 11.44 -10.28
CA SER A 421 -6.47 12.41 -10.21
C SER A 421 -7.54 11.87 -9.25
N ARG A 422 -8.61 12.62 -9.02
CA ARG A 422 -9.74 12.18 -8.20
C ARG A 422 -11.06 12.63 -8.78
N VAL A 423 -12.10 11.85 -8.49
CA VAL A 423 -13.48 12.32 -8.57
C VAL A 423 -14.04 12.46 -7.16
N VAL A 424 -14.71 13.58 -6.92
CA VAL A 424 -15.38 13.90 -5.67
C VAL A 424 -16.87 13.93 -5.93
N ILE A 425 -17.60 13.07 -5.23
CA ILE A 425 -19.06 13.01 -5.26
C ILE A 425 -19.54 13.57 -3.92
N ASN A 426 -20.27 14.68 -3.93
CA ASN A 426 -20.81 15.28 -2.70
C ASN A 426 -22.27 14.84 -2.51
N HIS A 427 -22.60 14.40 -1.29
CA HIS A 427 -23.96 14.06 -0.86
C HIS A 427 -24.12 14.30 0.64
N ASN A 428 -25.14 15.07 1.04
CA ASN A 428 -25.47 15.36 2.44
C ASN A 428 -24.27 15.76 3.31
N GLU A 429 -23.48 16.74 2.83
CA GLU A 429 -22.27 17.29 3.48
C GLU A 429 -21.09 16.31 3.58
N ILE A 430 -21.20 15.11 3.02
CA ILE A 430 -20.11 14.15 2.90
C ILE A 430 -19.54 14.22 1.47
N ASP A 431 -18.26 14.56 1.38
CA ASP A 431 -17.47 14.37 0.17
C ASP A 431 -16.96 12.93 0.11
N TYR A 432 -17.35 12.21 -0.93
CA TYR A 432 -16.87 10.87 -1.26
C TYR A 432 -15.73 11.00 -2.27
N HIS A 433 -14.51 10.71 -1.84
CA HIS A 433 -13.29 10.81 -2.65
C HIS A 433 -12.95 9.46 -3.27
N MET A 434 -12.86 9.42 -4.59
CA MET A 434 -12.37 8.26 -5.33
C MET A 434 -11.14 8.61 -6.14
N PRO A 435 -10.03 7.90 -5.94
CA PRO A 435 -8.86 8.10 -6.76
C PRO A 435 -9.03 7.51 -8.15
N ILE A 436 -8.42 8.20 -9.11
CA ILE A 436 -8.33 7.83 -10.51
C ILE A 436 -6.84 7.77 -10.85
N ILE A 437 -6.38 6.61 -11.32
CA ILE A 437 -5.06 6.49 -11.95
C ILE A 437 -5.27 6.50 -13.45
N VAL A 438 -4.62 7.42 -14.16
CA VAL A 438 -4.52 7.40 -15.62
C VAL A 438 -3.14 6.89 -15.98
N ARG A 439 -3.08 5.68 -16.53
CA ARG A 439 -1.87 5.11 -17.10
C ARG A 439 -1.84 5.40 -18.59
N VAL A 440 -0.81 6.12 -19.02
CA VAL A 440 -0.55 6.40 -20.43
C VAL A 440 0.63 5.54 -20.89
N SER A 441 0.34 4.54 -21.72
CA SER A 441 1.33 3.62 -22.29
C SER A 441 1.48 3.80 -23.80
N GLU A 442 2.61 3.38 -24.35
CA GLU A 442 2.77 3.31 -25.81
C GLU A 442 1.82 2.26 -26.40
N GLY A 443 1.78 1.07 -25.79
CA GLY A 443 0.95 -0.03 -26.23
C GLY A 443 -0.47 0.01 -25.67
N ALA A 444 -1.39 -0.72 -26.29
CA ALA A 444 -2.72 -1.00 -25.74
C ALA A 444 -3.14 -2.45 -26.03
N ILE A 445 -3.98 -2.97 -25.14
CA ILE A 445 -4.64 -4.27 -25.29
C ILE A 445 -6.10 -4.03 -25.67
N THR A 446 -6.53 -4.65 -26.77
CA THR A 446 -7.96 -4.71 -27.14
C THR A 446 -8.48 -6.11 -26.89
N ILE A 447 -9.66 -6.21 -26.27
CA ILE A 447 -10.27 -7.50 -25.90
C ILE A 447 -11.68 -7.54 -26.47
N ASN A 448 -11.99 -8.60 -27.21
CA ASN A 448 -13.36 -8.97 -27.56
C ASN A 448 -13.74 -10.23 -26.79
N GLU A 449 -14.84 -10.17 -26.05
CA GLU A 449 -15.38 -11.29 -25.26
C GLU A 449 -16.67 -11.79 -25.91
N ASP A 450 -16.78 -13.11 -26.07
CA ASP A 450 -17.97 -13.79 -26.57
C ASP A 450 -18.16 -15.14 -25.86
N GLY A 451 -19.08 -15.20 -24.89
CA GLY A 451 -19.47 -16.43 -24.21
C GLY A 451 -18.36 -17.14 -23.42
N GLY A 452 -17.35 -16.38 -22.96
CA GLY A 452 -16.13 -16.87 -22.33
C GLY A 452 -14.95 -17.07 -23.27
N LYS A 453 -15.09 -16.78 -24.57
CA LYS A 453 -13.98 -16.73 -25.53
C LYS A 453 -13.42 -15.31 -25.59
N LEU A 454 -12.16 -15.15 -25.22
CA LEU A 454 -11.41 -13.90 -25.25
C LEU A 454 -10.54 -13.87 -26.51
N SER A 455 -10.80 -12.90 -27.40
CA SER A 455 -9.92 -12.53 -28.51
C SER A 455 -9.13 -11.30 -28.11
N ILE A 456 -7.82 -11.47 -27.93
CA ILE A 456 -6.91 -10.45 -27.43
C ILE A 456 -5.99 -10.00 -28.56
N ASP A 457 -5.93 -8.68 -28.77
CA ASP A 457 -5.00 -8.04 -29.68
C ASP A 457 -4.13 -7.03 -28.92
N VAL A 458 -2.88 -6.89 -29.38
CA VAL A 458 -1.93 -5.93 -28.82
C VAL A 458 -1.52 -4.96 -29.90
N SER A 459 -1.65 -3.68 -29.59
CA SER A 459 -1.25 -2.58 -30.46
C SER A 459 -0.08 -1.84 -29.83
N SER A 460 0.86 -1.37 -30.65
CA SER A 460 1.93 -0.46 -30.27
C SER A 460 2.28 0.44 -31.46
N PRO A 461 2.53 1.74 -31.27
CA PRO A 461 2.97 2.64 -32.33
C PRO A 461 4.41 2.37 -32.77
N SER A 462 5.23 1.78 -31.90
CA SER A 462 6.59 1.32 -32.21
C SER A 462 6.56 -0.05 -32.88
N SER A 463 7.52 -0.31 -33.78
CA SER A 463 7.67 -1.65 -34.36
C SER A 463 8.01 -2.64 -33.25
N TRP A 464 7.18 -3.67 -33.06
CA TRP A 464 7.39 -4.70 -32.06
C TRP A 464 7.47 -6.08 -32.72
N SER A 465 8.12 -7.04 -32.05
CA SER A 465 8.34 -8.38 -32.60
C SER A 465 7.46 -9.43 -31.95
N TYR A 466 7.27 -9.34 -30.63
CA TYR A 466 6.43 -10.25 -29.88
C TYR A 466 5.90 -9.60 -28.60
N ALA A 467 4.81 -10.15 -28.08
CA ALA A 467 4.36 -9.84 -26.73
C ALA A 467 3.97 -11.12 -26.00
N LYS A 468 4.33 -11.21 -24.72
CA LYS A 468 3.88 -12.26 -23.82
C LYS A 468 2.62 -11.76 -23.12
N ILE A 469 1.52 -12.49 -23.31
CA ILE A 469 0.23 -12.18 -22.69
C ILE A 469 0.07 -13.04 -21.45
N SER A 470 -0.30 -12.44 -20.32
CA SER A 470 -0.67 -13.11 -19.09
C SER A 470 -2.12 -12.76 -18.74
N ILE A 471 -2.98 -13.77 -18.64
CA ILE A 471 -4.41 -13.64 -18.30
C ILE A 471 -4.62 -14.26 -16.93
N ILE A 472 -4.98 -13.45 -15.96
CA ILE A 472 -5.00 -13.81 -14.54
C ILE A 472 -6.45 -13.70 -14.05
N ASN A 473 -7.00 -14.80 -13.53
CA ASN A 473 -8.29 -14.75 -12.86
C ASN A 473 -8.12 -14.09 -11.47
N LYS A 474 -8.78 -12.94 -11.25
CA LYS A 474 -8.65 -12.13 -10.01
C LYS A 474 -8.93 -12.93 -8.74
N GLU A 475 -9.91 -13.83 -8.79
CA GLU A 475 -10.39 -14.57 -7.63
C GLU A 475 -9.51 -15.76 -7.23
N THR A 476 -8.95 -16.45 -8.21
CA THR A 476 -8.19 -17.70 -8.01
C THR A 476 -6.67 -17.50 -8.10
N GLY A 477 -6.24 -16.39 -8.70
CA GLY A 477 -4.84 -16.13 -9.06
C GLY A 477 -4.31 -17.06 -10.15
N LYS A 478 -5.19 -17.81 -10.83
CA LYS A 478 -4.79 -18.75 -11.87
C LYS A 478 -4.42 -17.97 -13.13
N THR A 479 -3.19 -18.15 -13.59
CA THR A 479 -2.63 -17.44 -14.74
C THR A 479 -2.51 -18.35 -15.95
N PHE A 480 -2.97 -17.86 -17.10
CA PHE A 480 -2.75 -18.43 -18.42
C PHE A 480 -1.83 -17.53 -19.20
N THR A 481 -0.89 -18.10 -19.95
CA THR A 481 0.07 -17.30 -20.74
C THR A 481 0.06 -17.74 -22.19
N ASP A 482 0.14 -16.77 -23.09
CA ASP A 482 0.29 -17.00 -24.53
C ASP A 482 1.30 -16.01 -25.12
N SER A 483 1.66 -16.20 -26.39
CA SER A 483 2.54 -15.30 -27.12
C SER A 483 1.89 -14.84 -28.41
N ILE A 484 1.88 -13.53 -28.60
CA ILE A 484 1.29 -12.85 -29.74
C ILE A 484 2.39 -12.16 -30.57
N VAL A 485 2.16 -12.02 -31.86
CA VAL A 485 3.04 -11.31 -32.81
C VAL A 485 2.18 -10.29 -33.58
N PRO A 486 2.78 -9.24 -34.18
CA PRO A 486 2.02 -8.20 -34.85
C PRO A 486 0.99 -8.75 -35.86
N GLY A 487 -0.24 -8.28 -35.75
CA GLY A 487 -1.33 -8.61 -36.68
C GLY A 487 -1.95 -10.00 -36.50
N LYS A 488 -1.67 -10.71 -35.39
CA LYS A 488 -2.36 -11.95 -35.03
C LYS A 488 -3.02 -11.80 -33.68
N ASN A 489 -4.25 -12.25 -33.52
CA ASN A 489 -4.93 -12.28 -32.22
C ASN A 489 -4.58 -13.55 -31.45
N SER A 490 -4.55 -13.46 -30.12
CA SER A 490 -4.61 -14.62 -29.24
C SER A 490 -6.07 -14.95 -28.93
N GLU A 491 -6.44 -16.22 -29.02
CA GLU A 491 -7.76 -16.71 -28.62
C GLU A 491 -7.63 -17.61 -27.40
N LEU A 492 -8.27 -17.23 -26.29
CA LEU A 492 -8.33 -18.03 -25.07
C LEU A 492 -9.78 -18.29 -24.70
N THR A 493 -10.08 -19.49 -24.21
CA THR A 493 -11.37 -19.79 -23.57
C THR A 493 -11.20 -19.82 -22.06
N VAL A 494 -11.95 -18.99 -21.35
CA VAL A 494 -12.08 -19.05 -19.89
C VAL A 494 -13.30 -19.90 -19.52
N TYR A 495 -13.21 -20.57 -18.36
CA TYR A 495 -14.21 -21.56 -17.91
C TYR A 495 -14.91 -21.18 -16.60
N GLN A 496 -14.59 -20.01 -16.04
CA GLN A 496 -15.27 -19.48 -14.86
C GLN A 496 -15.67 -18.01 -15.06
N PRO A 497 -16.92 -17.61 -14.75
CA PRO A 497 -17.28 -16.20 -14.72
C PRO A 497 -16.42 -15.44 -13.70
N GLY A 498 -16.23 -14.14 -13.94
CA GLY A 498 -15.47 -13.27 -13.05
C GLY A 498 -14.61 -12.27 -13.79
N GLU A 499 -13.84 -11.51 -13.02
CA GLU A 499 -12.90 -10.51 -13.54
C GLU A 499 -11.57 -11.16 -13.89
N TYR A 500 -11.05 -10.82 -15.07
CA TYR A 500 -9.75 -11.24 -15.54
C TYR A 500 -8.86 -10.02 -15.78
N TRP A 501 -7.64 -10.11 -15.30
CA TRP A 501 -6.58 -9.14 -15.51
C TRP A 501 -5.67 -9.62 -16.64
N ILE A 502 -5.35 -8.73 -17.56
CA ILE A 502 -4.58 -9.05 -18.75
C ILE A 502 -3.39 -8.11 -18.80
N GLU A 503 -2.20 -8.69 -18.86
CA GLU A 503 -0.93 -8.00 -19.00
C GLU A 503 -0.28 -8.44 -20.31
N ALA A 504 0.28 -7.49 -21.06
CA ALA A 504 1.07 -7.73 -22.23
C ALA A 504 2.47 -7.15 -22.04
N GLU A 505 3.49 -8.03 -21.97
CA GLU A 505 4.90 -7.65 -21.97
C GLU A 505 5.41 -7.64 -23.43
N ILE A 506 5.54 -6.45 -24.02
CA ILE A 506 5.91 -6.24 -25.43
C ILE A 506 7.42 -6.06 -25.53
N ASP A 507 8.09 -6.94 -26.28
CA ASP A 507 9.55 -6.97 -26.49
C ASP A 507 10.42 -6.87 -25.21
N ARG A 508 9.84 -7.20 -24.02
CA ARG A 508 10.44 -7.04 -22.67
C ARG A 508 10.73 -5.61 -22.22
N THR A 509 10.28 -4.62 -22.98
CA THR A 509 10.59 -3.22 -22.70
C THR A 509 9.34 -2.41 -22.36
N LEU A 510 8.19 -2.84 -22.85
CA LEU A 510 6.92 -2.14 -22.66
C LEU A 510 5.90 -3.08 -22.03
N SER A 511 5.04 -2.52 -21.20
CA SER A 511 3.89 -3.24 -20.63
C SER A 511 2.60 -2.51 -20.98
N ALA A 512 1.57 -3.27 -21.31
CA ALA A 512 0.21 -2.79 -21.45
C ALA A 512 -0.71 -3.64 -20.58
N TYR A 513 -1.81 -3.04 -20.12
CA TYR A 513 -2.72 -3.68 -19.18
C TYR A 513 -4.17 -3.49 -19.62
N ALA A 514 -5.02 -4.44 -19.25
CA ALA A 514 -6.45 -4.34 -19.40
C ALA A 514 -7.17 -5.25 -18.40
N THR A 515 -8.44 -4.93 -18.14
CA THR A 515 -9.33 -5.73 -17.30
C THR A 515 -10.59 -6.08 -18.09
N ILE A 516 -11.10 -7.30 -17.95
CA ILE A 516 -12.37 -7.72 -18.55
C ILE A 516 -13.23 -8.48 -17.53
N GLN A 517 -14.51 -8.14 -17.48
CA GLN A 517 -15.52 -8.86 -16.70
C GLN A 517 -16.22 -9.87 -17.61
N VAL A 518 -16.16 -11.16 -17.26
CA VAL A 518 -16.85 -12.24 -17.97
C VAL A 518 -18.09 -12.65 -17.18
N GLU A 519 -19.28 -12.35 -17.70
CA GLU A 519 -20.54 -12.59 -16.98
C GLU A 519 -21.07 -14.03 -17.12
N LYS A 520 -20.95 -14.61 -18.31
CA LYS A 520 -21.54 -15.91 -18.65
C LYS A 520 -20.57 -16.75 -19.48
N ILE A 521 -20.72 -18.07 -19.36
CA ILE A 521 -19.92 -19.03 -20.10
C ILE A 521 -20.85 -19.98 -20.82
N GLU A 522 -20.71 -20.03 -22.14
CA GLU A 522 -21.63 -20.76 -23.03
C GLU A 522 -21.07 -22.13 -23.43
N HIS A 523 -19.92 -22.54 -22.88
CA HIS A 523 -19.25 -23.80 -23.21
C HIS A 523 -19.09 -24.70 -21.96
N SER A 524 -19.39 -26.01 -22.09
CA SER A 524 -19.35 -26.96 -20.97
C SER A 524 -17.94 -27.55 -20.74
N GLU A 525 -17.52 -27.71 -19.47
CA GLU A 525 -16.23 -28.25 -18.99
C GLU A 525 -15.82 -29.66 -19.48
N LYS A 526 -16.64 -30.38 -20.25
CA LYS A 526 -16.41 -31.81 -20.56
C LYS A 526 -15.43 -32.03 -21.72
N ASN A 527 -14.14 -31.78 -21.52
CA ASN A 527 -13.10 -32.39 -22.36
C ASN A 527 -11.93 -32.89 -21.50
N LEU A 528 -11.67 -34.21 -21.59
CA LEU A 528 -10.65 -34.93 -20.81
C LEU A 528 -9.23 -34.39 -21.02
N ALA A 529 -8.96 -33.75 -22.16
CA ALA A 529 -7.70 -33.07 -22.47
C ALA A 529 -7.44 -31.86 -21.54
N ASN A 530 -8.50 -31.19 -21.07
CA ASN A 530 -8.40 -30.00 -20.22
C ASN A 530 -8.13 -30.33 -18.74
N MET A 531 -8.43 -31.55 -18.28
CA MET A 531 -8.00 -32.00 -16.94
C MET A 531 -6.47 -32.19 -16.84
N LEU A 532 -5.79 -32.35 -17.97
CA LEU A 532 -4.35 -32.64 -18.02
C LEU A 532 -3.48 -31.41 -18.32
N ASN A 533 -4.06 -30.21 -18.53
CA ASN A 533 -3.32 -28.97 -18.83
C ASN A 533 -2.28 -29.13 -19.98
N LEU A 534 -2.60 -29.91 -21.01
CA LEU A 534 -1.69 -30.12 -22.14
C LEU A 534 -2.15 -29.28 -23.34
N PRO A 535 -1.25 -28.51 -24.00
CA PRO A 535 -1.61 -27.77 -25.20
C PRO A 535 -1.99 -28.73 -26.34
N GLU A 536 -3.03 -28.41 -27.13
CA GLU A 536 -3.58 -29.34 -28.14
C GLU A 536 -2.55 -29.79 -29.19
N LYS A 537 -1.62 -28.89 -29.57
CA LYS A 537 -0.57 -29.17 -30.56
C LYS A 537 0.39 -30.29 -30.14
N PRO A 538 1.03 -30.25 -28.94
CA PRO A 538 1.86 -31.35 -28.46
C PRO A 538 1.07 -32.65 -28.23
N ILE A 539 -0.22 -32.61 -27.84
CA ILE A 539 -1.04 -33.84 -27.73
C ILE A 539 -1.22 -34.49 -29.10
N LEU A 540 -1.53 -33.71 -30.14
CA LEU A 540 -1.66 -34.21 -31.51
C LEU A 540 -0.34 -34.81 -32.01
N ILE A 541 0.79 -34.17 -31.70
CA ILE A 541 2.12 -34.68 -32.04
C ILE A 541 2.42 -35.99 -31.31
N ILE A 542 2.20 -36.06 -30.00
CA ILE A 542 2.42 -37.27 -29.19
C ILE A 542 1.50 -38.40 -29.66
N SER A 543 0.23 -38.08 -29.95
CA SER A 543 -0.75 -39.05 -30.46
C SER A 543 -0.36 -39.56 -31.84
N ALA A 544 0.11 -38.69 -32.74
CA ALA A 544 0.64 -39.08 -34.05
C ALA A 544 1.88 -39.98 -33.91
N ILE A 545 2.81 -39.64 -33.02
CA ILE A 545 4.01 -40.46 -32.74
C ILE A 545 3.60 -41.84 -32.18
N MET A 546 2.65 -41.89 -31.26
CA MET A 546 2.11 -43.13 -30.67
C MET A 546 1.42 -44.01 -31.72
N ILE A 547 0.63 -43.42 -32.63
CA ILE A 547 -0.02 -44.13 -33.72
C ILE A 547 1.03 -44.68 -34.70
N VAL A 548 2.02 -43.87 -35.08
CA VAL A 548 3.11 -44.29 -35.98
C VAL A 548 3.93 -45.42 -35.35
N THR A 549 4.30 -45.31 -34.08
CA THR A 549 5.05 -46.36 -33.37
C THR A 549 4.24 -47.64 -33.20
N ALA A 550 2.93 -47.56 -32.95
CA ALA A 550 2.05 -48.73 -32.90
C ALA A 550 1.93 -49.42 -34.27
N ILE A 551 1.78 -48.65 -35.35
CA ILE A 551 1.72 -49.18 -36.73
C ILE A 551 3.05 -49.83 -37.12
N VAL A 552 4.18 -49.18 -36.84
CA VAL A 552 5.52 -49.73 -37.12
C VAL A 552 5.77 -50.99 -36.28
N GLY A 553 5.39 -50.99 -34.99
CA GLY A 553 5.48 -52.17 -34.13
C GLY A 553 4.65 -53.35 -34.63
N LEU A 554 3.43 -53.10 -35.11
CA LEU A 554 2.57 -54.12 -35.74
C LEU A 554 3.14 -54.65 -37.06
N LEU A 555 3.78 -53.80 -37.86
CA LEU A 555 4.42 -54.18 -39.12
C LEU A 555 5.72 -54.99 -38.90
N VAL A 556 6.52 -54.63 -37.91
CA VAL A 556 7.73 -55.38 -37.52
C VAL A 556 7.36 -56.74 -36.93
N ARG A 557 6.30 -56.83 -36.12
CA ARG A 557 5.78 -58.10 -35.59
C ARG A 557 5.22 -59.04 -36.66
N ARG A 558 4.83 -58.54 -37.84
CA ARG A 558 4.40 -59.38 -38.99
C ARG A 558 5.57 -59.89 -39.85
N ARG A 559 6.80 -59.43 -39.61
CA ARG A 559 8.01 -59.83 -40.37
C ARG A 559 8.95 -60.76 -39.60
N TYR A 560 8.61 -61.14 -38.36
CA TYR A 560 9.33 -62.13 -37.55
C TYR A 560 8.46 -63.33 -37.23
#